data_AF-A0AAV5G507-F1
#
_entry.id   AF-A0AAV5G507-F1
#
_cell.length_a   1.000
_cell.length_b   1.000
_cell.length_c   1.000
_cell.angle_alpha   90.00
_cell.angle_beta   90.00
_cell.angle_gamma   90.00
#
_symmetry.space_group_name_H-M   'P 1'
#
loop_
_entity.id
_entity.type
_entity.pdbx_description
1 polymer ?
#
loop_
_entity_poly.entity_id
_entity_poly.type
_entity_poly.pdbx_seq_one_letter_code
_entity_poly.pdbx_strand_id
1 'polypeptide(L)'
;MPTYFLTIFKPPKGTICRIDRFRRSFLWNGKEPERVRGDHCLVNWQTYLLPKKWGGLGIKDLEKFSRALRMRWLWHSWDHTTKPWKHPECVTLP
;
A
#
# COMPACT_ATOMS: atom_id res chain seq x y z
N MET A 1 4.02 0.86 -8.40
CA MET A 1 2.75 1.26 -7.74
C MET A 1 2.97 2.60 -7.07
N PRO A 2 2.23 3.67 -7.44
CA PRO A 2 2.43 5.00 -6.86
C PRO A 2 2.06 4.96 -5.37
N THR A 3 3.08 4.87 -4.52
CA THR A 3 2.95 4.73 -3.07
C THR A 3 2.32 5.98 -2.45
N TYR A 4 2.56 7.13 -3.06
CA TYR A 4 2.01 8.44 -2.69
C TYR A 4 0.48 8.48 -2.71
N PHE A 5 -0.17 7.79 -3.65
CA PHE A 5 -1.64 7.76 -3.68
C PHE A 5 -2.22 7.01 -2.47
N LEU A 6 -1.54 5.95 -2.04
CA LEU A 6 -1.94 5.13 -0.88
C LEU A 6 -1.64 5.81 0.46
N THR A 7 -0.68 6.73 0.50
CA THR A 7 -0.35 7.51 1.71
C THR A 7 -1.39 8.59 1.97
N ILE A 8 -1.89 9.25 0.91
CA ILE A 8 -2.81 10.40 1.03
C ILE A 8 -4.27 9.93 1.05
N PHE A 9 -4.65 9.02 0.14
CA PHE A 9 -6.03 8.61 -0.03
C PHE A 9 -6.29 7.22 0.57
N LYS A 10 -7.50 6.99 1.08
CA LYS A 10 -7.98 5.64 1.41
C LYS A 10 -8.47 4.98 0.12
N PRO A 11 -7.70 4.08 -0.50
CA PRO A 11 -8.14 3.45 -1.74
C PRO A 11 -9.47 2.72 -1.50
N PRO A 12 -10.47 2.88 -2.39
CA PRO A 12 -11.72 2.16 -2.26
C PRO A 12 -11.46 0.67 -2.50
N LYS A 13 -12.22 -0.19 -1.81
CA LYS A 13 -12.05 -1.65 -1.90
C LYS A 13 -12.12 -2.17 -3.35
N GLY A 14 -12.94 -1.53 -4.20
CA GLY A 14 -13.03 -1.84 -5.62
C GLY A 14 -11.72 -1.63 -6.41
N THR A 15 -10.97 -0.56 -6.13
CA THR A 15 -9.68 -0.29 -6.78
C THR A 15 -8.62 -1.30 -6.35
N ILE A 16 -8.60 -1.67 -5.05
CA ILE A 16 -7.72 -2.73 -4.55
C ILE A 16 -8.04 -4.05 -5.25
N CYS A 17 -9.33 -4.39 -5.38
CA CYS A 17 -9.78 -5.61 -6.05
C CYS A 17 -9.37 -5.63 -7.54
N ARG A 18 -9.47 -4.49 -8.26
CA ARG A 18 -8.99 -4.38 -9.64
C ARG A 18 -7.48 -4.60 -9.73
N ILE A 19 -6.69 -3.95 -8.88
CA ILE A 19 -5.22 -4.13 -8.86
C ILE A 19 -4.85 -5.58 -8.55
N ASP A 20 -5.54 -6.21 -7.61
CA ASP A 20 -5.31 -7.62 -7.28
C ASP A 20 -5.72 -8.55 -8.43
N ARG A 21 -6.78 -8.23 -9.19
CA ARG A 21 -7.11 -8.94 -10.43
C ARG A 21 -5.99 -8.83 -11.46
N PHE A 22 -5.41 -7.65 -11.67
CA PHE A 22 -4.25 -7.47 -12.54
C PHE A 22 -3.04 -8.29 -12.08
N ARG A 23 -2.75 -8.29 -10.78
CA ARG A 23 -1.65 -9.09 -10.19
C ARG A 23 -1.88 -10.60 -10.37
N ARG A 24 -3.11 -11.07 -10.20
CA ARG A 24 -3.50 -12.47 -10.44
C ARG A 24 -3.34 -12.85 -11.91
N SER A 25 -3.78 -11.99 -12.81
CA SER A 25 -3.58 -12.14 -14.25
C SER A 25 -2.10 -12.32 -14.56
N PHE A 26 -1.29 -11.37 -14.12
CA PHE A 26 0.16 -11.42 -14.35
C PHE A 26 0.80 -12.71 -13.82
N LEU A 27 0.37 -13.21 -12.65
CA LEU A 27 0.98 -14.39 -12.03
C LEU A 27 0.53 -15.72 -12.65
N TRP A 28 -0.76 -15.86 -13.02
CA TRP A 28 -1.34 -17.16 -13.38
C TRP A 28 -1.65 -17.35 -14.86
N ASN A 29 -1.85 -16.27 -15.61
CA ASN A 29 -2.13 -16.35 -17.02
C ASN A 29 -1.78 -14.99 -17.64
N GLY A 30 -0.68 -14.91 -18.39
CA GLY A 30 -0.28 -13.72 -19.16
C GLY A 30 -1.29 -13.23 -20.22
N LYS A 31 -2.56 -13.65 -20.12
CA LYS A 31 -3.71 -13.18 -20.89
C LYS A 31 -4.36 -11.99 -20.16
N GLU A 32 -5.10 -11.19 -20.91
CA GLU A 32 -5.71 -9.93 -20.43
C GLU A 32 -6.49 -10.05 -19.10
N PRO A 33 -6.44 -9.00 -18.27
CA PRO A 33 -7.06 -8.94 -16.94
C PRO A 33 -8.59 -9.17 -16.93
N GLU A 34 -9.25 -9.02 -18.08
CA GLU A 34 -10.69 -9.28 -18.23
C GLU A 34 -11.06 -10.76 -18.29
N ARG A 35 -10.13 -11.63 -18.71
CA ARG A 35 -10.37 -13.07 -18.85
C ARG A 35 -10.10 -13.87 -17.57
N VAL A 36 -9.52 -13.27 -16.54
CA VAL A 36 -9.31 -13.94 -15.24
C VAL A 36 -10.63 -13.97 -14.47
N ARG A 37 -11.52 -14.86 -14.88
CA ARG A 37 -12.66 -15.29 -14.06
C ARG A 37 -12.11 -16.04 -12.84
N GLY A 38 -12.73 -15.85 -11.68
CA GLY A 38 -12.25 -16.32 -10.37
C GLY A 38 -11.99 -17.83 -10.26
N ASP A 39 -12.39 -18.60 -11.27
CA ASP A 39 -12.16 -20.04 -11.44
C ASP A 39 -10.70 -20.40 -11.76
N HIS A 40 -9.92 -19.49 -12.34
CA HIS A 40 -8.51 -19.76 -12.66
C HIS A 40 -7.55 -19.61 -11.46
N CYS A 41 -8.06 -19.19 -10.30
CA CYS A 41 -7.27 -19.00 -9.09
C CYS A 41 -7.68 -20.06 -8.07
N LEU A 42 -7.13 -21.28 -8.23
CA LEU A 42 -7.39 -22.45 -7.39
C LEU A 42 -7.04 -22.25 -5.89
N VAL A 43 -6.47 -21.11 -5.52
CA VAL A 43 -5.93 -20.86 -4.19
C VAL A 43 -6.40 -19.51 -3.67
N ASN A 44 -6.82 -19.49 -2.39
CA ASN A 44 -7.27 -18.30 -1.69
C ASN A 44 -6.21 -17.18 -1.75
N TRP A 45 -6.60 -16.03 -2.29
CA TRP A 45 -5.70 -14.88 -2.43
C TRP A 45 -5.13 -14.39 -1.11
N GLN A 46 -5.87 -14.57 -0.01
CA GLN A 46 -5.40 -14.22 1.33
C GLN A 46 -4.15 -15.00 1.72
N THR A 47 -3.98 -16.23 1.24
CA THR A 47 -2.79 -17.05 1.50
C THR A 47 -1.55 -16.50 0.78
N TYR A 48 -1.71 -15.93 -0.43
CA TYR A 48 -0.59 -15.31 -1.16
C TYR A 48 -0.14 -13.96 -0.59
N LEU A 49 -1.06 -13.25 0.08
CA LEU A 49 -0.75 -12.00 0.77
C LEU A 49 0.11 -12.22 2.02
N LEU A 50 0.22 -13.46 2.51
CA LEU A 50 1.08 -13.79 3.64
C LEU A 50 2.56 -13.66 3.25
N PRO A 51 3.44 -13.30 4.19
CA PRO A 51 4.88 -13.30 3.97
C PRO A 51 5.39 -14.70 3.66
N LYS A 52 6.49 -14.79 2.88
CA LYS A 52 7.10 -16.06 2.45
C LYS A 52 7.44 -17.02 3.59
N LYS A 53 7.73 -16.48 4.78
CA LYS A 53 7.97 -17.27 6.02
C LYS A 53 6.76 -18.12 6.44
N TRP A 54 5.56 -17.76 6.02
CA TRP A 54 4.29 -18.42 6.37
C TRP A 54 3.67 -19.15 5.17
N GLY A 55 4.46 -19.45 4.13
CA GLY A 55 3.99 -20.15 2.94
C GLY A 55 3.22 -19.29 1.93
N GLY A 56 3.20 -17.97 2.09
CA GLY A 56 2.64 -17.04 1.10
C GLY A 56 3.67 -16.53 0.07
N LEU A 57 3.22 -15.73 -0.89
CA LEU A 57 4.10 -15.16 -1.93
C LEU A 57 4.76 -13.84 -1.48
N GLY A 58 4.32 -13.25 -0.36
CA GLY A 58 4.81 -11.97 0.12
C GLY A 58 4.26 -10.76 -0.64
N ILE A 59 3.15 -10.93 -1.37
CA ILE A 59 2.45 -9.79 -1.97
C ILE A 59 1.89 -8.93 -0.84
N LYS A 60 2.19 -7.63 -0.86
CA LYS A 60 1.66 -6.70 0.16
C LYS A 60 0.16 -6.51 -0.02
N ASP A 61 -0.58 -6.79 1.05
CA ASP A 61 -1.97 -6.38 1.21
C ASP A 61 -2.05 -4.85 1.14
N LEU A 62 -2.69 -4.33 0.09
CA LEU A 62 -2.73 -2.90 -0.20
C LEU A 62 -3.55 -2.12 0.84
N GLU A 63 -4.54 -2.76 1.46
CA GLU A 63 -5.35 -2.16 2.51
C GLU A 63 -4.49 -1.98 3.76
N LYS A 64 -3.86 -3.05 4.23
CA LYS A 64 -2.96 -3.03 5.40
C LYS A 64 -1.76 -2.12 5.15
N PHE A 65 -1.18 -2.16 3.95
CA PHE A 65 -0.04 -1.33 3.57
C PHE A 65 -0.42 0.16 3.52
N SER A 66 -1.57 0.53 2.95
CA SER A 66 -2.05 1.92 2.97
C SER A 66 -2.29 2.43 4.39
N ARG A 67 -2.85 1.58 5.27
CA ARG A 67 -3.06 1.92 6.68
C ARG A 67 -1.74 2.11 7.42
N ALA A 68 -0.78 1.21 7.24
CA ALA A 68 0.56 1.32 7.84
C ALA A 68 1.28 2.59 7.39
N LEU A 69 1.19 2.93 6.11
CA LEU A 69 1.75 4.17 5.57
C LEU A 69 1.13 5.41 6.22
N ARG A 70 -0.21 5.48 6.32
CA ARG A 70 -0.88 6.58 7.03
C ARG A 70 -0.47 6.68 8.49
N MET A 71 -0.36 5.55 9.19
CA MET A 71 0.09 5.54 10.59
C MET A 71 1.53 6.04 10.72
N ARG A 72 2.42 5.69 9.80
CA ARG A 72 3.81 6.20 9.76
C ARG A 72 3.85 7.72 9.56
N TRP A 73 3.01 8.26 8.68
CA TRP A 73 2.92 9.71 8.46
C TRP A 73 2.32 10.44 9.65
N LEU A 74 1.29 9.87 10.29
CA LEU A 74 0.72 10.42 11.51
C LEU A 74 1.78 10.45 12.63
N TRP A 75 2.55 9.38 12.78
CA TRP A 75 3.67 9.33 13.72
C TRP A 75 4.71 10.43 13.42
N HIS A 76 5.10 10.58 12.16
CA HIS A 76 6.03 11.63 11.74
C HIS A 76 5.45 13.05 11.87
N SER A 77 4.13 13.21 11.93
CA SER A 77 3.48 14.47 12.24
C SER A 77 3.48 14.77 13.74
N TRP A 78 3.39 13.72 14.56
CA TRP A 78 3.39 13.81 16.02
C TRP A 78 4.79 14.02 16.60
N ASP A 79 5.83 13.58 15.87
CA ASP A 79 7.22 13.89 16.18
C ASP A 79 7.47 15.41 16.00
N HIS A 80 7.37 16.15 17.11
CA HIS A 80 7.60 17.60 17.20
C HIS A 80 9.09 17.96 17.23
N THR A 81 9.98 16.98 17.17
CA THR A 81 11.41 17.19 17.34
C THR A 81 12.04 17.69 16.03
N THR A 82 12.41 18.97 16.02
CA THR A 82 13.38 19.61 15.10
C THR A 82 13.10 19.43 13.61
N LYS A 83 12.00 19.98 13.11
CA LYS A 83 11.88 20.29 11.67
C LYS A 83 12.44 21.71 11.47
N PRO A 84 13.56 21.91 10.74
CA PRO A 84 14.20 23.23 10.62
C PRO A 84 13.33 24.30 9.95
N TRP A 85 12.23 23.91 9.29
CA TRP A 85 11.24 24.82 8.70
C TRP A 85 10.04 25.15 9.61
N LYS A 86 10.07 24.75 10.89
CA LYS A 86 9.01 25.06 11.89
C LYS A 86 9.33 26.26 12.80
N HIS A 87 10.41 27.00 12.56
CA HIS A 87 10.70 28.24 13.27
C HIS A 87 10.39 29.48 12.41
N PRO A 88 9.35 30.27 12.73
CA PRO A 88 9.46 31.72 12.78
C PRO A 88 10.17 32.13 14.09
N GLU A 89 10.58 33.39 14.19
CA GLU A 89 11.30 34.03 15.31
C GLU A 89 12.67 33.48 15.74
N CYS A 90 13.74 34.19 15.34
CA CYS A 90 14.64 34.94 16.24
C CYS A 90 15.92 35.38 15.49
N VAL A 91 15.81 36.39 14.63
CA VAL A 91 16.95 37.26 14.28
C VAL A 91 16.65 38.64 14.86
N THR A 92 16.69 38.75 16.19
CA THR A 92 17.03 40.02 16.84
C THR A 92 18.55 40.12 16.79
N LEU A 93 19.07 40.87 15.81
CA LEU A 93 20.45 41.35 15.82
C LEU A 93 20.47 42.73 16.51
N PRO A 94 21.50 43.02 17.33
CA PRO A 94 21.67 44.30 18.01
C PRO A 94 21.98 45.44 17.03
#